data_AF-A0A235F3T0-F1
#
_entry.id   AF-A0A235F3T0-F1
#
_cell.length_a   1.000
_cell.length_b   1.000
_cell.length_c   1.000
_cell.angle_alpha   90.00
_cell.angle_beta   90.00
_cell.angle_gamma   90.00
#
_symmetry.space_group_name_H-M   'P 1'
#
loop_
_entity.id
_entity.type
_entity.pdbx_description
1 polymer ?
#
loop_
_entity_poly.entity_id
_entity_poly.type
_entity_poly.pdbx_seq_one_letter_code
_entity_poly.pdbx_strand_id
1 'polypeptide(L)'
;IAPNTTAASVEIKALYAESVIARNIMPTFTFNGMTGINTTEQNSPYRASVPMGIYNVVTVLHEARGLDLTLRWLLFCSGILGTLMVATGLILWCVKRAPQQQKQGYKSFGYRLVEVTNITVIIGLPLACAGYFYANRLLPVQLETRLDWEINIFLITWLCCLIYANFRTHRQAWLELLGFATIMFALLPILNALTGGHALWLSIAEGQWMIASFDLMAWALAFIFGMAYLKVKNHKGLTAKKTKSAPRPQELTS
;
A
#
# COMPACT_ATOMS: atom_id res chain seq x y z
N ILE A 1 -44.74 4.04 -5.71
CA ILE A 1 -45.84 3.32 -6.37
C ILE A 1 -46.84 2.97 -5.28
N ALA A 2 -48.12 3.33 -5.43
CA ALA A 2 -49.12 3.01 -4.41
C ALA A 2 -49.30 1.48 -4.32
N PRO A 3 -49.33 0.89 -3.11
CA PRO A 3 -49.61 -0.54 -2.96
C PRO A 3 -51.03 -0.82 -3.50
N ASN A 4 -51.21 -1.94 -4.22
CA ASN A 4 -52.48 -2.35 -4.85
C ASN A 4 -52.85 -1.67 -6.19
N THR A 5 -51.86 -1.45 -7.07
CA THR A 5 -52.09 -1.03 -8.47
C THR A 5 -51.55 -2.07 -9.46
N THR A 6 -52.04 -2.11 -10.70
CA THR A 6 -51.63 -3.06 -11.76
C THR A 6 -50.14 -3.02 -12.12
N ALA A 7 -49.43 -2.00 -11.64
CA ALA A 7 -47.99 -1.81 -11.77
C ALA A 7 -47.18 -2.30 -10.55
N ALA A 8 -47.80 -2.91 -9.54
CA ALA A 8 -47.09 -3.46 -8.39
C ALA A 8 -46.27 -4.70 -8.81
N SER A 9 -44.98 -4.70 -8.48
CA SER A 9 -44.07 -5.82 -8.71
C SER A 9 -43.40 -6.25 -7.40
N VAL A 10 -43.20 -7.56 -7.24
CA VAL A 10 -42.47 -8.16 -6.14
C VAL A 10 -41.18 -8.75 -6.69
N GLU A 11 -40.05 -8.28 -6.16
CA GLU A 11 -38.71 -8.67 -6.59
C GLU A 11 -38.05 -9.50 -5.48
N ILE A 12 -37.68 -10.74 -5.78
CA ILE A 12 -36.96 -11.65 -4.87
C ILE A 12 -35.53 -11.80 -5.39
N LYS A 13 -34.55 -11.32 -4.62
CA LYS A 13 -33.11 -11.44 -4.92
C LYS A 13 -32.49 -12.52 -4.04
N ALA A 14 -31.65 -13.38 -4.61
CA ALA A 14 -30.86 -14.27 -3.77
C ALA A 14 -29.83 -13.49 -2.94
N LEU A 15 -29.53 -14.02 -1.76
CA LEU A 15 -28.57 -13.42 -0.81
C LEU A 15 -27.10 -13.70 -1.19
N TYR A 16 -26.87 -14.77 -1.96
CA TYR A 16 -25.56 -15.24 -2.35
C TYR A 16 -25.55 -15.64 -3.82
N ALA A 17 -24.47 -15.32 -4.51
CA ALA A 17 -24.23 -15.77 -5.87
C ALA A 17 -23.56 -17.16 -5.86
N GLU A 18 -23.88 -17.99 -6.84
CA GLU A 18 -23.38 -19.37 -6.93
C GLU A 18 -21.91 -19.47 -7.37
N SER A 19 -21.31 -18.40 -7.89
CA SER A 19 -19.91 -18.41 -8.35
C SER A 19 -19.19 -17.07 -8.16
N VAL A 20 -17.86 -17.15 -8.05
CA VAL A 20 -16.98 -15.96 -7.97
C VAL A 20 -17.10 -15.07 -9.22
N ILE A 21 -17.40 -15.68 -10.37
CA ILE A 21 -17.54 -15.00 -11.67
C ILE A 21 -18.83 -14.16 -11.72
N ALA A 22 -19.91 -14.64 -11.11
CA ALA A 22 -21.23 -14.01 -11.12
C ALA A 22 -21.57 -13.29 -9.81
N ARG A 23 -20.58 -12.94 -8.97
CA ARG A 23 -20.87 -12.51 -7.58
C ARG A 23 -21.67 -11.21 -7.42
N ASN A 24 -21.60 -10.31 -8.40
CA ASN A 24 -22.42 -9.09 -8.46
C ASN A 24 -23.72 -9.26 -9.26
N ILE A 25 -23.97 -10.46 -9.81
CA ILE A 25 -25.17 -10.79 -10.57
C ILE A 25 -25.98 -11.73 -9.70
N MET A 26 -26.88 -11.16 -8.89
CA MET A 26 -27.76 -11.93 -8.02
C MET A 26 -28.95 -12.43 -8.85
N PRO A 27 -29.27 -13.73 -8.81
CA PRO A 27 -30.48 -14.22 -9.46
C PRO A 27 -31.68 -13.53 -8.80
N THR A 28 -32.49 -12.90 -9.64
CA THR A 28 -33.62 -12.09 -9.23
C THR A 28 -34.86 -12.60 -9.93
N PHE A 29 -35.90 -12.91 -9.15
CA PHE A 29 -37.20 -13.30 -9.66
C PHE A 29 -38.18 -12.14 -9.48
N THR A 30 -38.82 -11.72 -10.57
CA THR A 30 -39.83 -10.65 -10.56
C THR A 30 -41.21 -11.24 -10.79
N PHE A 31 -42.12 -11.01 -9.85
CA PHE A 31 -43.51 -11.44 -9.90
C PHE A 31 -44.42 -10.22 -9.99
N ASN A 32 -45.51 -10.35 -10.75
CA ASN A 32 -46.58 -9.36 -10.71
C ASN A 32 -47.27 -9.44 -9.34
N GLY A 33 -47.37 -8.31 -8.64
CA GLY A 33 -47.86 -8.22 -7.27
C GLY A 33 -49.35 -8.53 -7.09
N MET A 34 -50.13 -8.62 -8.17
CA MET A 34 -51.56 -8.98 -8.11
C MET A 34 -51.88 -10.36 -8.69
N THR A 35 -51.20 -10.77 -9.76
CA THR A 35 -51.51 -12.05 -10.42
C THR A 35 -50.59 -13.21 -9.99
N GLY A 36 -49.46 -12.91 -9.33
CA GLY A 36 -48.46 -13.92 -8.97
C GLY A 36 -47.75 -14.55 -10.17
N ILE A 37 -48.01 -14.04 -11.38
CA ILE A 37 -47.39 -14.54 -12.60
C ILE A 37 -45.92 -14.14 -12.60
N ASN A 38 -45.07 -15.14 -12.80
CA ASN A 38 -43.65 -14.92 -12.98
C ASN A 38 -43.44 -14.13 -14.29
N THR A 39 -43.01 -12.87 -14.16
CA THR A 39 -42.70 -11.99 -15.30
C THR A 39 -41.19 -11.89 -15.50
N THR A 40 -40.41 -12.78 -14.87
CA THR A 40 -38.95 -12.82 -15.01
C THR A 40 -38.62 -12.97 -16.49
N GLU A 41 -38.01 -11.95 -17.08
CA GLU A 41 -37.50 -12.02 -18.43
C GLU A 41 -36.42 -13.10 -18.49
N GLN A 42 -36.77 -14.26 -19.04
CA GLN A 42 -35.91 -15.44 -19.17
C GLN A 42 -34.69 -15.19 -20.09
N ASN A 43 -34.59 -14.01 -20.71
CA ASN A 43 -33.62 -13.64 -21.73
C ASN A 43 -32.70 -12.44 -21.38
N SER A 44 -32.64 -12.00 -20.13
CA SER A 44 -31.50 -11.15 -19.74
C SER A 44 -30.29 -12.08 -19.58
N PRO A 45 -29.20 -11.93 -20.36
CA PRO A 45 -28.09 -12.86 -20.31
C PRO A 45 -27.48 -12.83 -18.91
N TYR A 46 -27.82 -13.83 -18.11
CA TYR A 46 -27.18 -14.19 -16.85
C TYR A 46 -25.78 -14.77 -17.13
N ARG A 47 -25.03 -14.06 -17.96
CA ARG A 47 -23.67 -14.33 -18.34
C ARG A 47 -22.97 -13.01 -18.18
N ALA A 48 -22.25 -12.86 -17.07
CA ALA A 48 -21.19 -11.88 -17.02
C ALA A 48 -20.41 -12.00 -18.33
N SER A 49 -20.33 -10.93 -19.11
CA SER A 49 -19.45 -10.92 -20.27
C SER A 49 -18.06 -11.35 -19.80
N VAL A 50 -17.27 -12.02 -20.64
CA VAL A 50 -15.91 -12.46 -20.25
C VAL A 50 -15.11 -11.32 -19.58
N PRO A 51 -15.16 -10.06 -20.06
CA PRO A 51 -14.54 -8.93 -19.36
C PRO A 51 -15.10 -8.67 -17.95
N MET A 52 -16.42 -8.74 -17.78
CA MET A 52 -17.08 -8.53 -16.48
C MET A 52 -16.76 -9.67 -15.50
N GLY A 53 -16.65 -10.91 -16.00
CA GLY A 53 -16.24 -12.07 -15.21
C GLY A 53 -14.80 -11.94 -14.69
N ILE A 54 -13.87 -11.51 -15.55
CA ILE A 54 -12.48 -11.23 -15.15
C ILE A 54 -12.45 -10.10 -14.12
N TYR A 55 -13.16 -8.99 -14.38
CA TYR A 55 -13.25 -7.88 -13.44
C TYR A 55 -13.78 -8.31 -12.07
N ASN A 56 -14.86 -9.11 -12.02
CA ASN A 56 -15.43 -9.61 -10.78
C ASN A 56 -14.44 -10.51 -10.03
N VAL A 57 -13.78 -11.45 -10.72
CA VAL A 57 -12.81 -12.35 -10.10
C VAL A 57 -11.63 -11.55 -9.52
N VAL A 58 -11.07 -10.61 -10.29
CA VAL A 58 -9.98 -9.76 -9.85
C VAL A 58 -10.41 -8.91 -8.65
N THR A 59 -11.58 -8.28 -8.73
CA THR A 59 -12.09 -7.40 -7.66
C THR A 59 -12.38 -8.18 -6.38
N VAL A 60 -13.08 -9.31 -6.49
CA VAL A 60 -13.42 -10.16 -5.32
C VAL A 60 -12.16 -10.72 -4.65
N LEU A 61 -11.18 -11.17 -5.45
CA LEU A 61 -9.93 -11.69 -4.93
C LEU A 61 -9.06 -10.59 -4.32
N HIS A 62 -9.04 -9.40 -4.93
CA HIS A 62 -8.29 -8.25 -4.45
C HIS A 62 -8.86 -7.65 -3.16
N GLU A 63 -10.18 -7.51 -3.08
CA GLU A 63 -10.88 -7.07 -1.86
C GLU A 63 -10.91 -8.16 -0.77
N ALA A 64 -10.53 -9.40 -1.11
CA ALA A 64 -10.63 -10.59 -0.27
C ALA A 64 -12.03 -10.77 0.36
N ARG A 65 -13.07 -10.24 -0.30
CA ARG A 65 -14.41 -10.08 0.27
C ARG A 65 -15.05 -11.45 0.44
N GLY A 66 -15.53 -11.78 1.64
CA GLY A 66 -16.19 -13.07 1.93
C GLY A 66 -15.36 -14.33 1.64
N LEU A 67 -14.03 -14.22 1.68
CA LEU A 67 -13.14 -15.36 1.84
C LEU A 67 -13.06 -15.74 3.33
N ASP A 68 -12.85 -17.03 3.59
CA ASP A 68 -12.55 -17.55 4.92
C ASP A 68 -11.27 -16.92 5.48
N LEU A 69 -11.18 -16.87 6.81
CA LEU A 69 -10.11 -16.19 7.53
C LEU A 69 -8.72 -16.68 7.12
N THR A 70 -8.57 -17.99 6.90
CA THR A 70 -7.32 -18.62 6.44
C THR A 70 -6.89 -18.12 5.06
N LEU A 71 -7.83 -18.01 4.10
CA LEU A 71 -7.51 -17.53 2.74
C LEU A 71 -7.11 -16.05 2.76
N ARG A 72 -7.71 -15.24 3.63
CA ARG A 72 -7.33 -13.83 3.79
C ARG A 72 -5.88 -13.69 4.24
N TRP A 73 -5.46 -14.49 5.21
CA TRP A 73 -4.06 -14.52 5.67
C TRP A 73 -3.10 -15.01 4.59
N LEU A 74 -3.50 -16.04 3.81
CA LEU A 74 -2.67 -16.54 2.71
C LEU A 74 -2.49 -15.48 1.61
N LEU A 75 -3.57 -14.80 1.22
CA LEU A 75 -3.53 -13.68 0.26
C LEU A 75 -2.72 -12.50 0.78
N PHE A 76 -2.86 -12.16 2.05
CA PHE A 76 -2.08 -11.09 2.69
C PHE A 76 -0.57 -11.41 2.68
N CYS A 77 -0.19 -12.61 3.13
CA CYS A 77 1.20 -13.03 3.16
C CYS A 77 1.80 -13.15 1.74
N SER A 78 1.04 -13.67 0.77
CA SER A 78 1.50 -13.74 -0.62
C SER A 78 1.68 -12.36 -1.23
N GLY A 79 0.80 -11.40 -0.91
CA GLY A 79 0.93 -10.00 -1.32
C GLY A 79 2.18 -9.32 -0.74
N ILE A 80 2.48 -9.55 0.55
CA ILE A 80 3.72 -9.03 1.18
C ILE A 80 4.95 -9.63 0.49
N LEU A 81 4.98 -10.96 0.32
CA LEU A 81 6.10 -11.64 -0.31
C LEU A 81 6.30 -11.19 -1.77
N GLY A 82 5.22 -11.04 -2.54
CA GLY A 82 5.27 -10.53 -3.90
C GLY A 82 5.81 -9.10 -3.96
N THR A 83 5.36 -8.23 -3.06
CA THR A 83 5.86 -6.85 -2.96
C THR A 83 7.35 -6.82 -2.62
N LEU A 84 7.80 -7.64 -1.66
CA LEU A 84 9.21 -7.75 -1.28
C LEU A 84 10.07 -8.30 -2.43
N MET A 85 9.58 -9.28 -3.18
CA MET A 85 10.26 -9.83 -4.35
C MET A 85 10.48 -8.77 -5.43
N VAL A 86 9.45 -8.00 -5.76
CA VAL A 86 9.55 -6.91 -6.75
C VAL A 86 10.50 -5.81 -6.26
N ALA A 87 10.34 -5.37 -5.01
CA ALA A 87 11.17 -4.32 -4.42
C ALA A 87 12.66 -4.72 -4.39
N THR A 88 12.96 -5.94 -3.94
CA THR A 88 14.35 -6.45 -3.88
C THR A 88 14.95 -6.62 -5.27
N GLY A 89 14.20 -7.13 -6.24
CA GLY A 89 14.64 -7.22 -7.64
C GLY A 89 15.06 -5.87 -8.22
N LEU A 90 14.25 -4.83 -7.99
CA LEU A 90 14.54 -3.46 -8.43
C LEU A 90 15.76 -2.87 -7.71
N ILE A 91 15.91 -3.09 -6.40
CA ILE A 91 17.09 -2.66 -5.65
C ILE A 91 18.36 -3.36 -6.16
N LEU A 92 18.31 -4.67 -6.39
CA LEU A 92 19.45 -5.44 -6.89
C LEU A 92 19.86 -4.99 -8.29
N TRP A 93 18.90 -4.63 -9.14
CA TRP A 93 19.19 -4.04 -10.45
C TRP A 93 19.99 -2.73 -10.30
N CYS A 94 19.59 -1.83 -9.39
CA CYS A 94 20.32 -0.61 -9.09
C CYS A 94 21.74 -0.90 -8.59
N VAL A 95 21.89 -1.80 -7.62
CA VAL A 95 23.21 -2.17 -7.05
C VAL A 95 24.13 -2.77 -8.10
N LYS A 96 23.62 -3.64 -8.98
CA LYS A 96 24.41 -4.27 -10.05
C LYS A 96 24.89 -3.26 -11.09
N ARG A 97 24.10 -2.22 -11.39
CA ARG A 97 24.47 -1.17 -12.36
C ARG A 97 25.24 0.01 -11.74
N ALA A 98 25.26 0.15 -10.42
CA ALA A 98 25.98 1.23 -9.74
C ALA A 98 27.47 1.33 -10.16
N PRO A 99 28.26 0.23 -10.27
CA PRO A 99 29.66 0.30 -10.70
C PRO A 99 29.82 0.73 -12.17
N GLN A 100 28.87 0.36 -13.04
CA GLN A 100 28.89 0.77 -14.45
C GLN A 100 28.63 2.27 -14.58
N GLN A 101 27.68 2.81 -13.82
CA GLN A 101 27.41 4.25 -13.77
C GLN A 101 28.58 5.02 -13.16
N GLN A 102 29.22 4.47 -12.12
CA GLN A 102 30.38 5.09 -11.49
C GLN A 102 31.60 5.15 -12.43
N LYS A 103 31.77 4.15 -13.30
CA LYS A 103 32.79 4.16 -14.37
C LYS A 103 32.50 5.17 -15.49
N GLN A 104 31.22 5.47 -15.75
CA GLN A 104 30.81 6.46 -16.75
C GLN A 104 30.97 7.91 -16.27
N GLY A 105 31.21 8.14 -14.97
CA GLY A 105 31.46 9.47 -14.40
C GLY A 105 30.20 10.33 -14.21
N TYR A 106 29.08 9.98 -14.86
CA TYR A 106 27.77 10.62 -14.67
C TYR A 106 26.66 9.57 -14.48
N LYS A 107 25.61 9.93 -13.75
CA LYS A 107 24.41 9.11 -13.60
C LYS A 107 23.45 9.38 -14.76
N SER A 108 23.07 8.36 -15.51
CA SER A 108 22.00 8.47 -16.52
C SER A 108 20.67 8.86 -15.86
N PHE A 109 19.88 9.70 -16.54
CA PHE A 109 18.56 10.12 -16.07
C PHE A 109 17.65 8.92 -15.74
N GLY A 110 17.62 7.90 -16.61
CA GLY A 110 16.81 6.71 -16.38
C GLY A 110 17.23 5.92 -15.12
N TYR A 111 18.53 5.88 -14.83
CA TYR A 111 19.02 5.24 -13.61
C TYR A 111 18.63 6.04 -12.35
N ARG A 112 18.70 7.38 -12.40
CA ARG A 112 18.25 8.25 -11.31
C ARG A 112 16.74 8.15 -11.09
N LEU A 113 15.94 8.06 -12.16
CA LEU A 113 14.49 7.90 -12.06
C LEU A 113 14.15 6.62 -11.29
N VAL A 114 14.78 5.49 -11.64
CA VAL A 114 14.56 4.22 -10.92
C VAL A 114 15.00 4.32 -9.46
N GLU A 115 16.15 4.94 -9.17
CA GLU A 115 16.60 5.17 -7.78
C GLU A 115 15.57 5.96 -6.95
N VAL A 116 15.06 7.07 -7.49
CA VAL A 116 14.10 7.95 -6.80
C VAL A 116 12.74 7.26 -6.64
N THR A 117 12.22 6.64 -7.69
CA THR A 117 10.94 5.94 -7.65
C THR A 117 10.98 4.76 -6.70
N ASN A 118 12.08 4.00 -6.65
CA ASN A 118 12.23 2.89 -5.70
C ASN A 118 12.14 3.38 -4.24
N ILE A 119 12.84 4.45 -3.89
CA ILE A 119 12.77 5.04 -2.53
C ILE A 119 11.34 5.47 -2.20
N THR A 120 10.72 6.18 -3.15
CA THR A 120 9.36 6.75 -3.00
C THR A 120 8.30 5.66 -2.85
N VAL A 121 8.40 4.57 -3.60
CA VAL A 121 7.44 3.46 -3.52
C VAL A 121 7.69 2.61 -2.28
N ILE A 122 8.95 2.26 -1.97
CA ILE A 122 9.25 1.32 -0.88
C ILE A 122 9.06 1.95 0.49
N ILE A 123 9.51 3.20 0.69
CA ILE A 123 9.44 3.89 1.99
C ILE A 123 8.38 4.98 1.99
N GLY A 124 8.20 5.68 0.88
CA GLY A 124 7.21 6.75 0.79
C GLY A 124 5.77 6.25 0.92
N LEU A 125 5.43 5.04 0.44
CA LEU A 125 4.09 4.48 0.63
C LEU A 125 3.76 4.23 2.12
N PRO A 126 4.61 3.52 2.91
CA PRO A 126 4.42 3.42 4.35
C PRO A 126 4.33 4.78 5.06
N LEU A 127 5.16 5.76 4.65
CA LEU A 127 5.12 7.10 5.22
C LEU A 127 3.79 7.81 4.91
N ALA A 128 3.27 7.66 3.70
CA ALA A 128 1.96 8.18 3.31
C ALA A 128 0.82 7.53 4.11
N CYS A 129 0.89 6.20 4.34
CA CYS A 129 -0.04 5.51 5.23
C CYS A 129 0.02 6.06 6.66
N ALA A 130 1.23 6.35 7.18
CA ALA A 130 1.36 7.02 8.47
C ALA A 130 0.68 8.40 8.41
N GLY A 131 0.97 9.23 7.41
CA GLY A 131 0.32 10.53 7.20
C GLY A 131 -1.22 10.45 7.21
N TYR A 132 -1.78 9.42 6.58
CA TYR A 132 -3.22 9.13 6.61
C TYR A 132 -3.73 8.85 8.04
N PHE A 133 -3.02 8.03 8.83
CA PHE A 133 -3.40 7.78 10.23
C PHE A 133 -3.30 9.04 11.11
N TYR A 134 -2.29 9.88 10.90
CA TYR A 134 -2.18 11.18 11.57
C TYR A 134 -3.34 12.10 11.18
N ALA A 135 -3.69 12.16 9.90
CA ALA A 135 -4.85 12.91 9.43
C ALA A 135 -6.14 12.43 10.10
N ASN A 136 -6.33 11.11 10.18
CA ASN A 136 -7.50 10.52 10.81
C ASN A 136 -7.58 10.88 12.32
N ARG A 137 -6.47 11.11 13.00
CA ARG A 137 -6.52 11.50 14.41
C ARG A 137 -6.61 13.01 14.65
N LEU A 138 -5.98 13.81 13.81
CA LEU A 138 -5.85 15.26 14.00
C LEU A 138 -6.98 16.05 13.34
N LEU A 139 -7.61 15.53 12.29
CA LEU A 139 -8.71 16.24 11.64
C LEU A 139 -9.93 16.29 12.58
N PRO A 140 -10.62 17.45 12.66
CA PRO A 140 -11.92 17.57 13.32
C PRO A 140 -12.96 16.59 12.76
N VAL A 141 -13.84 16.08 13.62
CA VAL A 141 -14.91 15.16 13.22
C VAL A 141 -15.99 15.90 12.42
N GLN A 142 -16.18 17.19 12.68
CA GLN A 142 -17.21 18.05 12.07
C GLN A 142 -16.79 18.64 10.71
N LEU A 143 -15.60 18.29 10.20
CA LEU A 143 -15.17 18.76 8.89
C LEU A 143 -16.03 18.14 7.80
N GLU A 144 -16.66 18.98 6.99
CA GLU A 144 -17.21 18.58 5.70
C GLU A 144 -16.07 18.03 4.82
N THR A 145 -16.38 17.04 3.98
CA THR A 145 -15.42 16.37 3.07
C THR A 145 -14.15 15.81 3.74
N ARG A 146 -14.24 15.42 5.01
CA ARG A 146 -13.13 14.83 5.77
C ARG A 146 -12.43 13.67 5.04
N LEU A 147 -13.18 12.76 4.42
CA LEU A 147 -12.60 11.62 3.68
C LEU A 147 -11.69 12.09 2.54
N ASP A 148 -12.08 13.13 1.81
CA ASP A 148 -11.27 13.68 0.72
C ASP A 148 -9.98 14.29 1.27
N TRP A 149 -10.05 14.95 2.42
CA TRP A 149 -8.87 15.48 3.10
C TRP A 149 -7.90 14.40 3.56
N GLU A 150 -8.39 13.28 4.09
CA GLU A 150 -7.54 12.16 4.48
C GLU A 150 -6.79 11.58 3.27
N ILE A 151 -7.49 11.40 2.13
CA ILE A 151 -6.89 10.94 0.87
C ILE A 151 -5.89 11.97 0.33
N ASN A 152 -6.23 13.26 0.39
CA ASN A 152 -5.34 14.33 -0.05
C ASN A 152 -4.06 14.35 0.78
N ILE A 153 -4.13 14.18 2.10
CA ILE A 153 -2.94 14.13 2.97
C ILE A 153 -2.07 12.92 2.64
N PHE A 154 -2.68 11.75 2.35
CA PHE A 154 -1.94 10.59 1.85
C PHE A 154 -1.17 10.93 0.57
N LEU A 155 -1.85 11.46 -0.45
CA LEU A 155 -1.26 11.79 -1.75
C LEU A 155 -0.20 12.89 -1.64
N ILE A 156 -0.44 13.92 -0.84
CA ILE A 156 0.51 15.01 -0.59
C ILE A 156 1.75 14.48 0.11
N THR A 157 1.60 13.67 1.16
CA THR A 157 2.73 13.07 1.88
C THR A 157 3.57 12.20 0.95
N TRP A 158 2.92 11.42 0.09
CA TRP A 158 3.60 10.59 -0.90
C TRP A 158 4.33 11.42 -1.96
N LEU A 159 3.71 12.48 -2.47
CA LEU A 159 4.33 13.42 -3.40
C LEU A 159 5.51 14.16 -2.76
N CYS A 160 5.39 14.57 -1.50
CA CYS A 160 6.49 15.16 -0.74
C CYS A 160 7.67 14.19 -0.63
N CYS A 161 7.44 12.90 -0.41
CA CYS A 161 8.50 11.89 -0.42
C CYS A 161 9.22 11.82 -1.77
N LEU A 162 8.45 11.86 -2.87
CA LEU A 162 9.00 11.85 -4.23
C LEU A 162 9.89 13.07 -4.48
N ILE A 163 9.37 14.26 -4.18
CA ILE A 163 10.07 15.53 -4.32
C ILE A 163 11.36 15.50 -3.48
N TYR A 164 11.26 15.06 -2.23
CA TYR A 164 12.39 14.96 -1.31
C TYR A 164 13.48 14.02 -1.81
N ALA A 165 13.09 12.82 -2.29
CA ALA A 165 14.01 11.85 -2.85
C ALA A 165 14.69 12.35 -4.13
N ASN A 166 14.07 13.27 -4.88
CA ASN A 166 14.66 13.87 -6.08
C ASN A 166 15.78 14.86 -5.74
N PHE A 167 15.59 15.69 -4.69
CA PHE A 167 16.58 16.71 -4.31
C PHE A 167 17.75 16.15 -3.48
N ARG A 168 17.57 15.05 -2.76
CA ARG A 168 18.59 14.46 -1.90
C ARG A 168 19.47 13.45 -2.63
N THR A 169 20.66 13.21 -2.08
CA THR A 169 21.51 12.11 -2.57
C THR A 169 20.85 10.77 -2.22
N HIS A 170 20.99 9.76 -3.09
CA HIS A 170 20.35 8.46 -2.92
C HIS A 170 20.49 7.88 -1.51
N ARG A 171 21.70 7.92 -0.93
CA ARG A 171 21.95 7.41 0.43
C ARG A 171 21.26 8.26 1.52
N GLN A 172 21.30 9.59 1.40
CA GLN A 172 20.66 10.47 2.39
C GLN A 172 19.14 10.32 2.34
N ALA A 173 18.55 10.27 1.14
CA ALA A 173 17.11 10.07 0.97
C ALA A 173 16.63 8.78 1.67
N TRP A 174 17.35 7.66 1.50
CA TRP A 174 17.05 6.41 2.22
C TRP A 174 17.11 6.58 3.74
N LEU A 175 18.17 7.19 4.26
CA LEU A 175 18.35 7.36 5.72
C LEU A 175 17.32 8.31 6.32
N GLU A 176 17.10 9.45 5.68
CA GLU A 176 16.17 10.48 6.17
C GLU A 176 14.73 9.95 6.15
N LEU A 177 14.28 9.36 5.03
CA LEU A 177 12.93 8.80 4.94
C LEU A 177 12.70 7.61 5.87
N LEU A 178 13.68 6.71 6.06
CA LEU A 178 13.60 5.62 7.04
C LEU A 178 13.56 6.16 8.47
N GLY A 179 14.33 7.21 8.78
CA GLY A 179 14.29 7.89 10.06
C GLY A 179 12.93 8.52 10.33
N PHE A 180 12.39 9.26 9.35
CA PHE A 180 11.04 9.82 9.43
C PHE A 180 9.98 8.74 9.61
N ALA A 181 10.03 7.65 8.85
CA ALA A 181 9.09 6.54 8.99
C ALA A 181 9.16 5.92 10.40
N THR A 182 10.37 5.69 10.91
CA THR A 182 10.58 5.17 12.27
C THR A 182 9.90 6.07 13.31
N ILE A 183 10.14 7.37 13.23
CA ILE A 183 9.57 8.35 14.18
C ILE A 183 8.05 8.42 14.05
N MET A 184 7.52 8.53 12.82
CA MET A 184 6.07 8.65 12.61
C MET A 184 5.32 7.42 13.13
N PHE A 185 5.81 6.21 12.84
CA PHE A 185 5.18 4.98 13.33
C PHE A 185 5.37 4.77 14.84
N ALA A 186 6.52 5.16 15.41
CA ALA A 186 6.72 5.07 16.86
C ALA A 186 5.79 6.01 17.64
N LEU A 187 5.51 7.18 17.07
CA LEU A 187 4.69 8.22 17.69
C LEU A 187 3.18 8.00 17.48
N LEU A 188 2.75 7.11 16.58
CA LEU A 188 1.33 6.79 16.36
C LEU A 188 0.61 6.32 17.65
N PRO A 189 1.09 5.29 18.39
CA PRO A 189 0.44 4.87 19.64
C PRO A 189 0.46 5.95 20.73
N ILE A 190 1.52 6.78 20.74
CA ILE A 190 1.63 7.92 21.67
C ILE A 190 0.57 8.97 21.33
N LEU A 191 0.41 9.29 20.05
CA LEU A 191 -0.62 10.20 19.57
C LEU A 191 -2.01 9.68 19.92
N ASN A 192 -2.24 8.38 19.74
CA ASN A 192 -3.52 7.75 20.08
C ASN A 192 -3.88 7.98 21.56
N ALA A 193 -2.93 7.76 22.48
CA ALA A 193 -3.12 8.02 23.91
C ALA A 193 -3.34 9.52 24.22
N LEU A 194 -2.60 10.43 23.56
CA LEU A 194 -2.72 11.88 23.80
C LEU A 194 -4.03 12.49 23.31
N THR A 195 -4.61 11.94 22.25
CA THR A 195 -5.84 12.44 21.62
C THR A 195 -7.11 11.83 22.22
N GLY A 196 -7.01 11.30 23.46
CA GLY A 196 -8.12 10.72 24.21
C GLY A 196 -8.44 9.27 23.85
N GLY A 197 -7.52 8.55 23.19
CA GLY A 197 -7.63 7.13 22.93
C GLY A 197 -7.12 6.31 24.10
N HIS A 198 -7.47 5.03 24.15
CA HIS A 198 -7.00 4.12 25.19
C HIS A 198 -5.52 3.81 24.97
N ALA A 199 -4.67 4.09 25.96
CA ALA A 199 -3.28 3.65 25.92
C ALA A 199 -3.20 2.12 25.81
N LEU A 200 -2.13 1.59 25.22
CA LEU A 200 -1.97 0.16 24.94
C LEU A 200 -2.25 -0.73 26.16
N TRP A 201 -1.70 -0.38 27.33
CA TRP A 201 -1.88 -1.13 28.57
C TRP A 201 -3.34 -1.15 29.06
N LEU A 202 -4.08 -0.06 28.88
CA LEU A 202 -5.51 0.00 29.22
C LEU A 202 -6.33 -0.78 28.19
N SER A 203 -6.01 -0.66 26.90
CA SER A 203 -6.69 -1.40 25.83
C SER A 203 -6.59 -2.91 26.03
N ILE A 204 -5.45 -3.43 26.51
CA ILE A 204 -5.28 -4.85 26.84
C ILE A 204 -6.11 -5.22 28.08
N ALA A 205 -6.10 -4.37 29.12
CA ALA A 205 -6.85 -4.62 30.35
C ALA A 205 -8.38 -4.63 30.12
N GLU A 206 -8.87 -3.83 29.18
CA GLU A 206 -10.29 -3.72 28.82
C GLU A 206 -10.71 -4.68 27.69
N GLY A 207 -9.80 -5.53 27.19
CA GLY A 207 -10.09 -6.50 26.14
C GLY A 207 -10.27 -5.92 24.73
N GLN A 208 -9.85 -4.67 24.50
CA GLN A 208 -9.92 -3.97 23.21
C GLN A 208 -8.77 -4.38 22.27
N TRP A 209 -8.77 -5.66 21.86
CA TRP A 209 -7.71 -6.27 21.05
C TRP A 209 -7.47 -5.59 19.69
N MET A 210 -8.48 -4.94 19.12
CA MET A 210 -8.33 -4.24 17.84
C MET A 210 -7.38 -3.04 17.96
N ILE A 211 -7.50 -2.25 19.03
CA ILE A 211 -6.64 -1.08 19.28
C ILE A 211 -5.24 -1.55 19.66
N ALA A 212 -5.15 -2.54 20.56
CA ALA A 212 -3.87 -3.08 21.01
C ALA A 212 -3.05 -3.70 19.86
N SER A 213 -3.69 -4.45 18.95
CA SER A 213 -3.00 -5.05 17.80
C SER A 213 -2.51 -4.00 16.79
N PHE A 214 -3.27 -2.93 16.57
CA PHE A 214 -2.82 -1.79 15.75
C PHE A 214 -1.60 -1.10 16.35
N ASP A 215 -1.64 -0.76 17.65
CA ASP A 215 -0.53 -0.08 18.32
C ASP A 215 0.74 -0.95 18.33
N LEU A 216 0.59 -2.26 18.59
CA LEU A 216 1.69 -3.23 18.50
C LEU A 216 2.26 -3.32 17.09
N MET A 217 1.41 -3.33 16.05
CA MET A 217 1.86 -3.35 14.66
C MET A 217 2.61 -2.06 14.29
N ALA A 218 2.13 -0.90 14.74
CA ALA A 218 2.80 0.38 14.52
C ALA A 218 4.21 0.39 15.13
N TRP A 219 4.36 -0.09 16.37
CA TRP A 219 5.67 -0.24 16.98
C TRP A 219 6.54 -1.31 16.32
N ALA A 220 5.97 -2.43 15.88
CA ALA A 220 6.70 -3.44 15.13
C ALA A 220 7.25 -2.87 13.81
N LEU A 221 6.45 -2.09 13.08
CA LEU A 221 6.89 -1.39 11.87
C LEU A 221 7.96 -0.33 12.17
N ALA A 222 7.78 0.45 13.24
CA ALA A 222 8.80 1.41 13.68
C ALA A 222 10.13 0.71 13.98
N PHE A 223 10.10 -0.44 14.67
CA PHE A 223 11.29 -1.24 14.94
C PHE A 223 11.94 -1.75 13.65
N ILE A 224 11.16 -2.28 12.71
CA ILE A 224 11.65 -2.75 11.40
C ILE A 224 12.32 -1.61 10.61
N PHE A 225 11.69 -0.42 10.55
CA PHE A 225 12.27 0.75 9.88
C PHE A 225 13.53 1.27 10.59
N GLY A 226 13.55 1.26 11.92
CA GLY A 226 14.72 1.62 12.70
C GLY A 226 15.90 0.67 12.48
N MET A 227 15.64 -0.64 12.43
CA MET A 227 16.64 -1.65 12.09
C MET A 227 17.16 -1.48 10.66
N ALA A 228 16.28 -1.20 9.70
CA ALA A 228 16.67 -0.90 8.33
C ALA A 228 17.54 0.36 8.25
N TYR A 229 17.19 1.43 8.98
CA TYR A 229 17.97 2.66 9.09
C TYR A 229 19.39 2.37 9.59
N LEU A 230 19.52 1.61 10.69
CA LEU A 230 20.83 1.25 11.25
C LEU A 230 21.66 0.41 10.27
N LYS A 231 21.04 -0.55 9.57
CA LYS A 231 21.72 -1.34 8.53
C LYS A 231 22.24 -0.46 7.39
N VAL A 232 21.42 0.44 6.86
CA VAL A 232 21.81 1.33 5.75
C VAL A 232 22.87 2.34 6.20
N LYS A 233 22.78 2.83 7.45
CA LYS A 233 23.76 3.76 8.03
C LYS A 233 25.13 3.10 8.16
N ASN A 234 25.16 1.88 8.68
CA ASN A 234 26.38 1.12 8.94
C ASN A 234 26.97 0.48 7.67
N HIS A 235 26.20 0.38 6.59
CA HIS A 235 26.70 -0.10 5.31
C HIS A 235 27.68 0.91 4.71
N LYS A 236 28.98 0.64 4.86
CA LYS A 236 30.04 1.32 4.14
C LYS A 236 29.95 0.84 2.69
N GLY A 237 29.56 1.73 1.77
CA GLY A 237 29.44 1.41 0.34
C GLY A 237 30.75 0.85 -0.23
N LEU A 238 30.67 0.28 -1.44
CA LEU A 238 31.82 -0.30 -2.16
C LEU A 238 33.06 0.61 -2.04
N THR A 239 34.07 0.11 -1.32
CA THR A 239 35.36 0.78 -1.16
C THR A 239 35.89 1.04 -2.56
N ALA A 240 36.05 2.32 -2.93
CA ALA A 240 36.68 2.68 -4.19
C ALA A 240 38.04 1.99 -4.24
N LYS A 241 38.17 0.98 -5.11
CA LYS A 241 39.44 0.30 -5.37
C LYS A 241 40.40 1.40 -5.81
N LYS A 242 41.38 1.76 -4.95
CA LYS A 242 42.44 2.72 -5.29
C LYS A 242 43.02 2.28 -6.63
N THR A 243 42.76 3.05 -7.67
CA THR A 243 43.47 2.90 -8.94
C THR A 243 44.94 3.05 -8.62
N LYS A 244 45.72 1.95 -8.71
CA LYS A 244 47.18 2.02 -8.64
C LYS A 244 47.61 3.07 -9.67
N SER A 245 48.17 4.18 -9.19
CA SER A 245 48.85 5.14 -10.04
C SER A 245 49.91 4.38 -10.84
N ALA A 246 49.81 4.40 -12.17
CA ALA A 246 50.85 3.87 -13.03
C ALA A 246 52.19 4.55 -12.69
N PRO A 247 53.31 3.82 -12.66
CA PRO A 247 54.61 4.44 -12.42
C PRO A 247 54.93 5.42 -13.57
N ARG A 248 55.33 6.63 -13.18
CA ARG A 248 55.80 7.70 -14.08
C ARG A 248 56.95 7.14 -14.93
N PRO A 249 56.97 7.33 -16.26
CA PRO A 249 58.13 6.95 -17.07
C PRO A 249 59.35 7.73 -16.55
N GLN A 250 60.41 7.00 -16.21
CA GLN A 250 61.71 7.61 -15.98
C GLN A 250 62.20 8.14 -17.32
N GLU A 251 62.32 9.46 -17.44
CA GLU A 251 63.08 10.08 -18.52
C GLU A 251 64.53 9.61 -18.40
N LEU A 252 64.94 8.78 -19.36
CA LEU A 252 66.35 8.46 -19.61
C LEU A 252 67.00 9.73 -20.17
N THR A 253 67.67 10.49 -19.32
CA THR A 253 68.60 11.53 -19.75
C THR A 253 69.84 10.84 -20.33
N SER A 254 70.07 11.09 -21.62
CA SER A 254 71.30 10.82 -22.37
C SER A 254 72.49 11.60 -21.83
#